data_AF-A0A933HLH5-F1
#
_entry.id   AF-A0A933HLH5-F1
#
_cell.length_a   1.000
_cell.length_b   1.000
_cell.length_c   1.000
_cell.angle_alpha   90.00
_cell.angle_beta   90.00
_cell.angle_gamma   90.00
#
_symmetry.space_group_name_H-M   'P 1'
#
loop_
_entity.id
_entity.type
_entity.pdbx_description
1 polymer ?
#
loop_
_entity_poly.entity_id
_entity_poly.type
_entity_poly.pdbx_seq_one_letter_code
_entity_poly.pdbx_strand_id
1 'polypeptide(L)'
;MELTLAFRNASSNQDAFEFDILLDGENHVRDVPFTNPLNDKVLRDLRWYLEEYLDWPFSEPVQARANEIERELDEWGSALFDSVFDSRDARVLYDRFVEANALDKFLTIQAREPNVLRLPWELMRDKAGPLITAGISVRRHVEQSVTPTVPTFALPLRVLYVIARPLDAGFIDPRSSAGGVMDALAPLMEKGQVTVDFVRPATFG
;
A
#
# COMPACT_ATOMS: atom_id res chain seq x y z
N MET A 1 11.80 1.68 -12.22
CA MET A 1 11.91 0.21 -12.29
C MET A 1 10.85 -0.39 -11.40
N GLU A 2 10.25 -1.50 -11.82
CA GLU A 2 9.10 -2.08 -11.15
C GLU A 2 9.26 -3.58 -10.94
N LEU A 3 9.07 -4.03 -9.70
CA LEU A 3 8.93 -5.44 -9.33
C LEU A 3 7.48 -5.68 -8.96
N THR A 4 6.79 -6.53 -9.70
CA THR A 4 5.37 -6.82 -9.48
C THR A 4 5.20 -8.22 -8.90
N LEU A 5 4.44 -8.32 -7.81
CA LEU A 5 3.91 -9.56 -7.26
C LEU A 5 2.47 -9.70 -7.73
N ALA A 6 2.24 -10.55 -8.73
CA ALA A 6 0.92 -10.74 -9.34
C ALA A 6 0.21 -11.94 -8.71
N PHE A 7 -0.58 -11.65 -7.67
CA PHE A 7 -1.35 -12.63 -6.90
C PHE A 7 -2.62 -13.10 -7.61
N ARG A 8 -2.93 -14.38 -7.41
CA ARG A 8 -4.15 -15.07 -7.80
C ARG A 8 -4.55 -16.04 -6.69
N ASN A 9 -5.82 -16.40 -6.63
CA ASN A 9 -6.27 -17.43 -5.70
C ASN A 9 -5.80 -18.82 -6.15
N ALA A 10 -5.17 -19.57 -5.23
CA ALA A 10 -4.66 -20.92 -5.49
C ALA A 10 -5.75 -22.01 -5.38
N SER A 11 -6.91 -21.70 -4.77
CA SER A 11 -7.97 -22.68 -4.52
C SER A 11 -9.35 -22.04 -4.24
N SER A 12 -10.31 -22.81 -3.72
CA SER A 12 -11.56 -22.28 -3.18
C SER A 12 -11.40 -21.65 -1.78
N ASN A 13 -10.21 -21.74 -1.17
CA ASN A 13 -9.89 -21.08 0.09
C ASN A 13 -9.58 -19.60 -0.18
N GLN A 14 -10.23 -18.68 0.55
CA GLN A 14 -10.06 -17.24 0.32
C GLN A 14 -8.72 -16.68 0.81
N ASP A 15 -7.94 -17.47 1.56
CA ASP A 15 -6.66 -17.06 2.15
C ASP A 15 -5.45 -17.79 1.58
N ALA A 16 -5.65 -18.68 0.60
CA ALA A 16 -4.57 -19.39 -0.09
C ALA A 16 -4.28 -18.70 -1.43
N PHE A 17 -3.12 -18.08 -1.56
CA PHE A 17 -2.75 -17.37 -2.78
C PHE A 17 -1.54 -18.03 -3.44
N GLU A 18 -1.42 -17.80 -4.73
CA GLU A 18 -0.20 -18.00 -5.50
C GLU A 18 0.13 -16.69 -6.20
N PHE A 19 1.40 -16.46 -6.50
CA PHE A 19 1.79 -15.27 -7.25
C PHE A 19 2.90 -15.53 -8.25
N ASP A 20 2.96 -14.66 -9.26
CA ASP A 20 4.10 -14.54 -10.15
C ASP A 20 4.95 -13.34 -9.74
N ILE A 21 6.25 -13.41 -10.02
CA ILE A 21 7.18 -12.28 -9.87
C ILE A 21 7.54 -11.79 -11.26
N LEU A 22 7.18 -10.53 -11.53
CA LEU A 22 7.50 -9.85 -12.77
C LEU A 22 8.49 -8.72 -12.51
N LEU A 23 9.49 -8.57 -13.36
CA LEU A 23 10.41 -7.43 -13.35
C LEU A 23 10.17 -6.62 -14.63
N ASP A 24 9.79 -5.35 -14.48
CA ASP A 24 9.41 -4.45 -15.57
C ASP A 24 8.38 -5.08 -16.56
N GLY A 25 7.45 -5.88 -16.02
CA GLY A 25 6.38 -6.55 -16.78
C GLY A 25 6.77 -7.90 -17.39
N GLU A 26 8.04 -8.30 -17.33
CA GLU A 26 8.48 -9.62 -17.76
C GLU A 26 8.37 -10.62 -16.62
N ASN A 27 7.67 -11.74 -16.86
CA ASN A 27 7.46 -12.77 -15.85
C ASN A 27 8.67 -13.70 -15.74
N HIS A 28 9.23 -13.79 -14.53
CA HIS A 28 10.45 -14.54 -14.26
C HIS A 28 10.25 -15.73 -13.32
N VAL A 29 9.34 -15.63 -12.36
CA VAL A 29 9.00 -16.73 -11.44
C VAL A 29 7.49 -16.87 -11.41
N ARG A 30 6.98 -18.11 -11.46
CA ARG A 30 5.56 -18.42 -11.56
C ARG A 30 5.09 -19.35 -10.46
N ASP A 31 3.80 -19.25 -10.17
CA ASP A 31 3.06 -20.18 -9.32
C ASP A 31 3.71 -20.32 -7.93
N VAL A 32 4.21 -19.21 -7.36
CA VAL A 32 4.83 -19.23 -6.03
C VAL A 32 3.71 -19.33 -4.99
N PRO A 33 3.66 -20.41 -4.19
CA PRO A 33 2.65 -20.51 -3.14
C PRO A 33 2.90 -19.45 -2.08
N PHE A 34 1.84 -18.77 -1.67
CA PHE A 34 1.86 -17.75 -0.64
C PHE A 34 0.97 -18.14 0.53
N THR A 35 1.56 -18.08 1.72
CA THR A 35 0.84 -18.20 2.98
C THR A 35 1.01 -16.89 3.72
N ASN A 36 -0.11 -16.25 4.06
CA ASN A 36 -0.10 -15.03 4.86
C ASN A 36 0.61 -15.29 6.21
N PRO A 37 1.76 -14.64 6.49
CA PRO A 37 2.48 -14.84 7.75
C PRO A 37 1.86 -14.08 8.93
N LEU A 38 0.91 -13.17 8.66
CA LEU A 38 0.31 -12.28 9.66
C LEU A 38 -1.12 -12.73 9.97
N ASN A 39 -1.32 -13.27 11.16
CA ASN A 39 -2.66 -13.71 11.60
C ASN A 39 -3.55 -12.52 12.01
N ASP A 40 -4.83 -12.81 12.28
CA ASP A 40 -5.80 -11.77 12.65
C ASP A 40 -5.45 -11.00 13.93
N LYS A 41 -4.69 -11.59 14.86
CA LYS A 41 -4.23 -10.87 16.05
C LYS A 41 -3.28 -9.76 15.64
N VAL A 42 -2.29 -10.07 14.80
CA VAL A 42 -1.32 -9.10 14.28
C VAL A 42 -2.04 -7.94 13.57
N LEU A 43 -3.01 -8.24 12.71
CA LEU A 43 -3.77 -7.20 12.01
C LEU A 43 -4.61 -6.32 12.95
N ARG A 44 -5.13 -6.89 14.04
CA ARG A 44 -5.83 -6.11 15.09
C ARG A 44 -4.88 -5.23 15.89
N ASP A 45 -3.69 -5.73 16.22
CA ASP A 45 -2.68 -4.96 16.96
C ASP A 45 -2.15 -3.81 16.11
N LEU A 46 -1.87 -4.04 14.82
CA LEU A 46 -1.52 -2.97 13.88
C LEU A 46 -2.62 -1.92 13.76
N ARG A 47 -3.88 -2.33 13.64
CA ARG A 47 -5.00 -1.38 13.60
C ARG A 47 -5.04 -0.53 14.86
N TRP A 48 -4.97 -1.17 16.03
CA TRP A 48 -4.97 -0.46 17.30
C TRP A 48 -3.81 0.54 17.38
N TYR A 49 -2.61 0.15 16.98
CA TYR A 49 -1.43 1.01 17.01
C TYR A 49 -1.51 2.20 16.04
N LEU A 50 -2.09 2.00 14.86
CA LEU A 50 -2.20 3.05 13.85
C LEU A 50 -3.41 3.96 14.05
N GLU A 51 -4.51 3.44 14.58
CA GLU A 51 -5.79 4.16 14.64
C GLU A 51 -6.14 4.62 16.06
N GLU A 52 -5.85 3.84 17.09
CA GLU A 52 -6.28 4.14 18.47
C GLU A 52 -5.16 4.73 19.32
N TYR A 53 -3.92 4.23 19.19
CA TYR A 53 -2.79 4.72 19.99
C TYR A 53 -2.51 6.22 19.75
N LEU A 54 -2.69 6.69 18.52
CA LEU A 54 -2.47 8.09 18.14
C LEU A 54 -3.43 9.07 18.84
N ASP A 55 -4.60 8.61 19.30
CA ASP A 55 -5.57 9.45 20.00
C ASP A 55 -5.11 9.83 21.42
N TRP A 56 -4.37 8.92 22.09
CA TRP A 56 -3.93 9.14 23.47
C TRP A 56 -2.63 8.41 23.84
N PRO A 57 -1.46 8.85 23.32
CA PRO A 57 -0.20 8.09 23.43
C PRO A 57 0.54 8.27 24.76
N PHE A 58 -0.07 8.89 25.77
CA PHE A 58 0.66 9.38 26.96
C PHE A 58 0.35 8.63 28.26
N SER A 59 -0.61 7.71 28.29
CA SER A 59 -0.98 6.99 29.51
C SER A 59 -0.46 5.56 29.52
N GLU A 60 -0.03 5.07 30.68
CA GLU A 60 0.01 3.62 30.92
C GLU A 60 -1.42 3.08 31.13
N PRO A 61 -1.77 1.88 30.64
CA PRO A 61 -0.90 0.85 30.02
C PRO A 61 -0.76 0.96 28.49
N VAL A 62 -1.23 2.06 27.88
CA VAL A 62 -1.26 2.24 26.42
C VAL A 62 0.16 2.29 25.84
N GLN A 63 1.10 2.95 26.52
CA GLN A 63 2.50 3.01 26.10
C GLN A 63 3.19 1.64 26.14
N ALA A 64 2.99 0.86 27.19
CA ALA A 64 3.55 -0.50 27.28
C ALA A 64 3.12 -1.37 26.09
N ARG A 65 1.84 -1.32 25.70
CA ARG A 65 1.33 -2.05 24.52
C ARG A 65 1.93 -1.54 23.21
N ALA A 66 2.04 -0.22 23.04
CA ALA A 66 2.64 0.37 21.85
C ALA A 66 4.11 -0.07 21.67
N ASN A 67 4.90 -0.03 22.75
CA ASN A 67 6.30 -0.48 22.73
C ASN A 67 6.44 -1.97 22.39
N GLU A 68 5.50 -2.81 22.84
CA GLU A 68 5.46 -4.23 22.49
C GLU A 68 5.22 -4.40 20.98
N ILE A 69 4.22 -3.71 20.44
CA ILE A 69 3.90 -3.74 19.00
C ILE A 69 5.07 -3.22 18.17
N GLU A 70 5.68 -2.09 18.55
CA GLU A 70 6.85 -1.52 17.85
C GLU A 70 8.01 -2.51 17.74
N ARG A 71 8.23 -3.33 18.77
CA ARG A 71 9.24 -4.39 18.72
C ARG A 71 8.86 -5.53 17.77
N GLU A 72 7.58 -5.88 17.70
CA GLU A 72 7.08 -6.95 16.83
C GLU A 72 7.03 -6.53 15.35
N LEU A 73 6.95 -5.22 15.04
CA LEU A 73 6.93 -4.70 13.67
C LEU A 73 8.08 -5.24 12.81
N ASP A 74 9.27 -5.36 13.39
CA ASP A 74 10.45 -5.87 12.69
C ASP A 74 10.31 -7.34 12.33
N GLU A 75 9.81 -8.15 13.26
CA GLU A 75 9.59 -9.59 13.06
C GLU A 75 8.48 -9.82 12.02
N TRP A 76 7.39 -9.07 12.09
CA TRP A 76 6.29 -9.14 11.13
C TRP A 76 6.74 -8.69 9.73
N GLY A 77 7.53 -7.63 9.66
CA GLY A 77 8.08 -7.10 8.41
C GLY A 77 9.01 -8.10 7.72
N SER A 78 9.89 -8.75 8.48
CA SER A 78 10.76 -9.80 7.96
C SER A 78 9.99 -11.05 7.59
N ALA A 79 9.01 -11.48 8.38
CA ALA A 79 8.16 -12.62 8.03
C ALA A 79 7.37 -12.37 6.73
N LEU A 80 6.85 -11.15 6.54
CA LEU A 80 6.18 -10.76 5.30
C LEU A 80 7.15 -10.74 4.11
N PHE A 81 8.37 -10.23 4.29
CA PHE A 81 9.40 -10.26 3.27
C PHE A 81 9.76 -11.70 2.86
N ASP A 82 10.06 -12.55 3.84
CA ASP A 82 10.48 -13.93 3.62
C ASP A 82 9.37 -14.76 2.97
N SER A 83 8.10 -14.51 3.32
CA SER A 83 6.96 -15.18 2.65
C SER A 83 6.89 -14.97 1.13
N VAL A 84 7.58 -13.96 0.60
CA VAL A 84 7.69 -13.67 -0.83
C VAL A 84 9.03 -14.08 -1.42
N PHE A 85 10.13 -13.83 -0.69
CA PHE A 85 11.50 -13.91 -1.22
C PHE A 85 12.37 -15.00 -0.58
N ASP A 86 11.76 -16.06 -0.01
CA ASP A 86 12.48 -17.22 0.54
C ASP A 86 13.21 -18.05 -0.54
N SER A 87 12.64 -18.12 -1.75
CA SER A 87 13.27 -18.88 -2.83
C SER A 87 14.48 -18.15 -3.44
N ARG A 88 15.47 -18.92 -3.88
CA ARG A 88 16.68 -18.36 -4.52
C ARG A 88 16.34 -17.52 -5.74
N ASP A 89 15.41 -17.96 -6.58
CA ASP A 89 15.05 -17.26 -7.81
C ASP A 89 14.33 -15.93 -7.50
N ALA A 90 13.42 -15.93 -6.52
CA ALA A 90 12.78 -14.71 -6.04
C ALA A 90 13.82 -13.73 -5.45
N ARG A 91 14.78 -14.24 -4.68
CA ARG A 91 15.85 -13.42 -4.10
C ARG A 91 16.74 -12.78 -5.16
N VAL A 92 17.12 -13.52 -6.20
CA VAL A 92 17.93 -12.98 -7.30
C VAL A 92 17.20 -11.84 -8.03
N LEU A 93 15.88 -11.95 -8.22
CA LEU A 93 15.09 -10.87 -8.82
C LEU A 93 14.99 -9.66 -7.89
N TYR A 94 14.79 -9.88 -6.60
CA TYR A 94 14.79 -8.81 -5.60
C TYR A 94 16.14 -8.08 -5.55
N ASP A 95 17.25 -8.81 -5.52
CA ASP A 95 18.59 -8.22 -5.48
C ASP A 95 18.85 -7.39 -6.75
N ARG A 96 18.49 -7.91 -7.94
CA ARG A 96 18.52 -7.13 -9.19
C ARG A 96 17.64 -5.89 -9.09
N PHE A 97 16.47 -6.01 -8.48
CA PHE A 97 15.55 -4.90 -8.31
C PHE A 97 16.15 -3.78 -7.43
N VAL A 98 16.77 -4.16 -6.33
CA VAL A 98 17.43 -3.24 -5.40
C VAL A 98 18.70 -2.64 -5.98
N GLU A 99 19.49 -3.39 -6.74
CA GLU A 99 20.77 -2.94 -7.29
C GLU A 99 20.63 -2.04 -8.52
N ALA A 100 19.47 -2.03 -9.18
CA ALA A 100 19.33 -1.21 -10.38
C ALA A 100 19.47 0.28 -10.11
N ASN A 101 20.12 0.95 -11.05
CA ASN A 101 20.29 2.39 -11.06
C ASN A 101 19.04 3.07 -11.65
N ALA A 102 17.94 3.06 -10.89
CA ALA A 102 16.68 3.71 -11.24
C ALA A 102 16.32 4.77 -10.19
N LEU A 103 15.86 5.94 -10.64
CA LEU A 103 15.41 7.02 -9.77
C LEU A 103 14.20 6.61 -8.92
N ASP A 104 13.25 5.92 -9.55
CA ASP A 104 12.05 5.41 -8.88
C ASP A 104 12.04 3.88 -8.90
N LYS A 105 11.82 3.27 -7.73
CA LYS A 105 11.66 1.83 -7.52
C LYS A 105 10.29 1.53 -6.94
N PHE A 106 9.52 0.72 -7.64
CA PHE A 106 8.16 0.35 -7.22
C PHE A 106 8.07 -1.15 -6.95
N LEU A 107 7.60 -1.51 -5.77
CA LEU A 107 7.11 -2.85 -5.47
C LEU A 107 5.58 -2.82 -5.62
N THR A 108 5.07 -3.43 -6.67
CA THR A 108 3.64 -3.44 -6.99
C THR A 108 3.02 -4.77 -6.58
N ILE A 109 2.06 -4.72 -5.67
CA ILE A 109 1.22 -5.86 -5.29
C ILE A 109 -0.04 -5.80 -6.14
N GLN A 110 -0.17 -6.72 -7.08
CA GLN A 110 -1.31 -6.81 -7.98
C GLN A 110 -2.14 -8.03 -7.64
N ALA A 111 -3.45 -7.87 -7.48
CA ALA A 111 -4.36 -8.99 -7.21
C ALA A 111 -5.76 -8.70 -7.74
N ARG A 112 -6.50 -9.74 -8.15
CA ARG A 112 -7.95 -9.59 -8.43
C ARG A 112 -8.75 -9.59 -7.14
N GLU A 113 -8.37 -10.46 -6.21
CA GLU A 113 -9.00 -10.58 -4.91
C GLU A 113 -8.40 -9.58 -3.92
N PRO A 114 -9.21 -8.76 -3.23
CA PRO A 114 -8.69 -7.68 -2.40
C PRO A 114 -8.05 -8.16 -1.08
N ASN A 115 -8.29 -9.40 -0.65
CA ASN A 115 -7.84 -9.90 0.66
C ASN A 115 -6.31 -9.79 0.85
N VAL A 116 -5.53 -10.22 -0.14
CA VAL A 116 -4.06 -10.15 -0.09
C VAL A 116 -3.56 -8.70 -0.11
N LEU A 117 -4.31 -7.77 -0.71
CA LEU A 117 -3.97 -6.35 -0.73
C LEU A 117 -4.14 -5.68 0.65
N ARG A 118 -4.94 -6.27 1.54
CA ARG A 118 -5.15 -5.73 2.91
C ARG A 118 -3.93 -5.92 3.81
N LEU A 119 -2.97 -6.75 3.40
CA LEU A 119 -1.75 -6.95 4.17
C LEU A 119 -0.92 -5.65 4.20
N PRO A 120 -0.21 -5.40 5.31
CA PRO A 120 0.59 -4.20 5.52
C PRO A 120 1.94 -4.31 4.78
N TRP A 121 1.91 -4.37 3.46
CA TRP A 121 3.08 -4.54 2.58
C TRP A 121 4.20 -3.50 2.82
N GLU A 122 3.89 -2.33 3.36
CA GLU A 122 4.88 -1.33 3.76
C GLU A 122 5.78 -1.78 4.92
N LEU A 123 5.35 -2.76 5.72
CA LEU A 123 6.17 -3.33 6.78
C LEU A 123 7.31 -4.19 6.26
N MET A 124 7.31 -4.58 4.97
CA MET A 124 8.35 -5.45 4.42
C MET A 124 9.74 -4.92 4.78
N ARG A 125 10.53 -5.84 5.34
CA ARG A 125 11.87 -5.56 5.85
C ARG A 125 12.81 -6.64 5.36
N ASP A 126 13.86 -6.24 4.66
CA ASP A 126 14.96 -7.12 4.33
C ASP A 126 16.08 -7.04 5.38
N LYS A 127 17.22 -7.66 5.11
CA LYS A 127 18.38 -7.67 6.01
C LYS A 127 19.03 -6.29 6.20
N ALA A 128 18.81 -5.35 5.27
CA ALA A 128 19.32 -3.99 5.34
C ALA A 128 18.36 -3.05 6.10
N GLY A 129 17.05 -3.32 6.03
CA GLY A 129 16.05 -2.54 6.77
C GLY A 129 14.66 -2.57 6.14
N PRO A 130 13.76 -1.69 6.59
CA PRO A 130 12.45 -1.52 5.96
C PRO A 130 12.62 -1.03 4.51
N LEU A 131 11.90 -1.62 3.56
CA LEU A 131 12.05 -1.31 2.13
C LEU A 131 11.76 0.17 1.83
N ILE A 132 10.80 0.76 2.54
CA ILE A 132 10.43 2.18 2.41
C ILE A 132 11.61 3.12 2.69
N THR A 133 12.51 2.74 3.60
CA THR A 133 13.70 3.56 3.92
C THR A 133 14.80 3.44 2.87
N ALA A 134 14.75 2.39 2.04
CA ALA A 134 15.63 2.19 0.89
C ALA A 134 15.12 2.89 -0.38
N GLY A 135 14.09 3.74 -0.29
CA GLY A 135 13.51 4.45 -1.43
C GLY A 135 12.62 3.58 -2.32
N ILE A 136 12.19 2.41 -1.83
CA ILE A 136 11.24 1.53 -2.54
C ILE A 136 9.83 1.94 -2.16
N SER A 137 9.04 2.37 -3.15
CA SER A 137 7.64 2.70 -2.95
C SER A 137 6.76 1.46 -3.16
N VAL A 138 5.87 1.19 -2.21
CA VAL A 138 4.91 0.08 -2.31
C VAL A 138 3.61 0.57 -2.95
N ARG A 139 3.10 -0.18 -3.92
CA ARG A 139 1.82 0.07 -4.59
C ARG A 139 0.92 -1.15 -4.44
N ARG A 140 -0.38 -0.91 -4.31
CA ARG A 140 -1.41 -1.95 -4.36
C ARG A 140 -2.31 -1.68 -5.54
N HIS A 141 -2.55 -2.71 -6.35
CA HIS A 141 -3.38 -2.63 -7.54
C HIS A 141 -4.41 -3.75 -7.52
N VAL A 142 -5.69 -3.39 -7.48
CA VAL A 142 -6.77 -4.33 -7.78
C VAL A 142 -6.85 -4.48 -9.28
N GLU A 143 -6.52 -5.66 -9.82
CA GLU A 143 -6.58 -5.91 -11.25
C GLU A 143 -8.04 -5.83 -11.71
N GLN A 144 -8.37 -4.78 -12.45
CA GLN A 144 -9.69 -4.60 -13.03
C GLN A 144 -9.71 -5.23 -14.43
N SER A 145 -10.70 -6.08 -14.71
CA SER A 145 -10.87 -6.73 -16.01
C SER A 145 -11.25 -5.77 -17.14
N VAL A 146 -11.45 -4.49 -16.84
CA VAL A 146 -11.85 -3.46 -17.77
C VAL A 146 -10.77 -2.39 -17.78
N THR A 147 -10.03 -2.28 -18.88
CA THR A 147 -9.22 -1.09 -19.12
C THR A 147 -10.18 0.09 -19.21
N PRO A 148 -10.14 1.06 -18.27
CA PRO A 148 -10.98 2.23 -18.39
C PRO A 148 -10.62 2.93 -19.70
N THR A 149 -11.60 3.08 -20.59
CA THR A 149 -11.39 3.92 -21.76
C THR A 149 -11.23 5.33 -21.23
N VAL A 150 -10.02 5.90 -21.33
CA VAL A 150 -9.82 7.30 -20.98
C VAL A 150 -10.44 8.12 -22.11
N PRO A 151 -11.60 8.77 -21.89
CA PRO A 151 -12.19 9.57 -22.94
C PRO A 151 -11.26 10.74 -23.28
N THR A 152 -11.18 11.13 -24.54
CA THR A 152 -10.53 12.39 -24.89
C THR A 152 -11.34 13.54 -24.29
N PHE A 153 -10.68 14.39 -23.52
CA PHE A 153 -11.31 15.56 -22.90
C PHE A 153 -10.55 16.83 -23.28
N ALA A 154 -11.28 17.95 -23.39
CA ALA A 154 -10.65 19.25 -23.48
C ALA A 154 -10.23 19.71 -22.08
N LEU A 155 -9.06 20.35 -21.98
CA LEU A 155 -8.62 20.98 -20.74
C LEU A 155 -9.51 22.18 -20.37
N PRO A 156 -9.65 22.50 -19.07
CA PRO A 156 -9.02 21.84 -17.94
C PRO A 156 -9.71 20.52 -17.51
N LEU A 157 -8.93 19.59 -16.98
CA LEU A 157 -9.45 18.45 -16.22
C LEU A 157 -10.14 18.98 -14.95
N ARG A 158 -11.42 18.68 -14.78
CA ARG A 158 -12.19 19.08 -13.60
C ARG A 158 -12.21 17.94 -12.60
N VAL A 159 -11.55 18.15 -11.46
CA VAL A 159 -11.44 17.18 -10.37
C VAL A 159 -12.40 17.59 -9.26
N LEU A 160 -13.34 16.70 -8.90
CA LEU A 160 -14.11 16.84 -7.68
C LEU A 160 -13.40 16.09 -6.56
N TYR A 161 -12.88 16.81 -5.57
CA TYR A 161 -12.22 16.23 -4.41
C TYR A 161 -13.23 15.98 -3.29
N VAL A 162 -13.42 14.71 -2.93
CA VAL A 162 -14.36 14.26 -1.89
C VAL A 162 -13.59 13.59 -0.77
N ILE A 163 -13.79 14.05 0.46
CA ILE A 163 -13.24 13.40 1.66
C ILE A 163 -14.40 12.75 2.40
N ALA A 164 -14.37 11.41 2.50
CA ALA A 164 -15.35 10.69 3.29
C ALA A 164 -15.15 10.99 4.78
N ARG A 165 -16.25 11.29 5.49
CA ARG A 165 -16.27 11.40 6.96
C ARG A 165 -17.32 10.44 7.52
N PRO A 166 -17.00 9.15 7.64
CA PRO A 166 -17.89 8.20 8.29
C PRO A 166 -18.11 8.62 9.75
N LEU A 167 -19.33 8.39 10.27
CA LEU A 167 -19.63 8.66 11.69
C LEU A 167 -19.06 7.57 12.61
N ASP A 168 -18.76 6.41 12.05
CA ASP A 168 -18.43 5.15 12.71
C ASP A 168 -16.98 4.69 12.47
N ALA A 169 -16.15 5.53 11.83
CA ALA A 169 -14.72 5.33 11.72
C ALA A 169 -13.97 6.49 12.38
N GLY A 170 -12.79 6.19 12.95
CA GLY A 170 -11.92 7.17 13.63
C GLY A 170 -11.60 8.40 12.77
N PHE A 171 -11.19 9.49 13.42
CA PHE A 171 -10.97 10.77 12.76
C PHE A 171 -9.55 10.87 12.18
N ILE A 172 -9.42 10.72 10.87
CA ILE A 172 -8.22 11.19 10.15
C ILE A 172 -8.43 12.67 9.81
N ASP A 173 -7.51 13.56 10.18
CA ASP A 173 -7.61 14.98 9.83
C ASP A 173 -7.68 15.13 8.29
N PRO A 174 -8.80 15.60 7.73
CA PRO A 174 -8.95 15.77 6.29
C PRO A 174 -7.88 16.65 5.66
N ARG A 175 -7.33 17.60 6.44
CA ARG A 175 -6.32 18.56 5.98
C ARG A 175 -4.97 17.92 5.76
N SER A 176 -4.62 16.87 6.52
CA SER A 176 -3.36 16.14 6.32
C SER A 176 -3.39 15.29 5.04
N SER A 177 -4.57 14.78 4.67
CA SER A 177 -4.76 13.94 3.48
C SER A 177 -4.89 14.75 2.18
N ALA A 178 -5.50 15.95 2.25
CA ALA A 178 -5.68 16.81 1.08
C ALA A 178 -4.40 17.48 0.60
N GLY A 179 -3.48 17.80 1.53
CA GLY A 179 -2.25 18.56 1.23
C GLY A 179 -1.42 17.95 0.10
N GLY A 180 -1.06 16.67 0.21
CA GLY A 180 -0.22 16.01 -0.79
C GLY A 180 -0.86 15.94 -2.19
N VAL A 181 -2.17 15.77 -2.28
CA VAL A 181 -2.89 15.78 -3.57
C VAL A 181 -2.88 17.19 -4.17
N MET A 182 -3.11 18.22 -3.34
CA MET A 182 -3.08 19.61 -3.80
C MET A 182 -1.69 20.03 -4.25
N ASP A 183 -0.64 19.63 -3.53
CA ASP A 183 0.75 19.91 -3.90
C ASP A 183 1.12 19.25 -5.24
N ALA A 184 0.69 18.00 -5.45
CA ALA A 184 0.91 17.29 -6.72
C ALA A 184 0.17 17.94 -7.90
N LEU A 185 -1.03 18.51 -7.66
CA LEU A 185 -1.83 19.15 -8.70
C LEU A 185 -1.48 20.62 -8.94
N ALA A 186 -0.81 21.29 -7.99
CA ALA A 186 -0.50 22.72 -8.06
C ALA A 186 0.16 23.15 -9.38
N PRO A 187 1.20 22.46 -9.91
CA PRO A 187 1.84 22.86 -11.17
C PRO A 187 0.90 22.79 -12.40
N LEU A 188 -0.11 21.92 -12.35
CA LEU A 188 -1.11 21.77 -13.41
C LEU A 188 -2.23 22.80 -13.28
N MET A 189 -2.58 23.16 -12.04
CA MET A 189 -3.54 24.22 -11.74
C MET A 189 -3.00 25.60 -12.16
N GLU A 190 -1.72 25.88 -11.89
CA GLU A 190 -1.04 27.12 -12.32
C GLU A 190 -1.04 27.30 -13.84
N LYS A 191 -0.95 26.21 -14.59
CA LYS A 191 -1.02 26.19 -16.06
C LYS A 191 -2.46 26.21 -16.60
N GLY A 192 -3.47 26.26 -15.73
CA GLY A 192 -4.88 26.18 -16.13
C GLY A 192 -5.28 24.85 -16.76
N GLN A 193 -4.53 23.77 -16.51
CA GLN A 193 -4.80 22.44 -17.06
C GLN A 193 -5.68 21.60 -16.14
N VAL A 194 -5.73 21.93 -14.86
CA VAL A 194 -6.56 21.25 -13.85
C VAL A 194 -7.35 22.30 -13.07
N THR A 195 -8.60 21.99 -12.76
CA THR A 195 -9.43 22.74 -11.80
C THR A 195 -9.90 21.77 -10.73
N VAL A 196 -9.74 22.12 -9.46
CA VAL A 196 -10.15 21.28 -8.32
C VAL A 196 -11.29 21.97 -7.59
N ASP A 197 -12.41 21.28 -7.48
CA ASP A 197 -13.56 21.69 -6.67
C ASP A 197 -13.70 20.77 -5.46
N PHE A 198 -14.03 21.33 -4.30
CA PHE A 198 -14.32 20.56 -3.08
C PHE A 198 -15.82 20.46 -2.88
N VAL A 199 -16.28 19.28 -2.44
CA VAL A 199 -17.66 19.15 -1.94
C VAL A 199 -17.79 20.00 -0.69
N ARG A 200 -18.55 21.09 -0.78
CA ARG A 200 -18.94 21.86 0.39
C ARG A 200 -19.94 21.02 1.21
N PRO A 201 -19.94 21.09 2.55
CA PRO A 201 -21.01 20.49 3.33
C PRO A 201 -22.36 20.94 2.75
N ALA A 202 -23.36 20.05 2.75
CA ALA A 202 -24.73 20.49 2.48
C ALA A 202 -24.99 21.71 3.37
N THR A 203 -25.28 22.86 2.75
CA THR A 203 -25.84 23.98 3.49
C THR A 203 -27.13 23.45 4.08
N PHE A 204 -27.12 23.21 5.39
CA PHE A 204 -28.30 22.89 6.16
C PHE A 204 -29.39 23.92 5.81
N GLY A 205 -30.54 23.42 5.37
CA GLY A 205 -31.82 24.02 5.72
C GLY A 205 -32.28 23.40 7.04
#